data_AF-A0A2P2M0S4-F1
#
_entry.id   AF-A0A2P2M0S4-F1
#
_cell.length_a   1.000
_cell.length_b   1.000
_cell.length_c   1.000
_cell.angle_alpha   90.00
_cell.angle_beta   90.00
_cell.angle_gamma   90.00
#
_symmetry.space_group_name_H-M   'P 1'
#
loop_
_entity.id
_entity.type
_entity.pdbx_description
1 polymer ?
#
loop_
_entity_poly.entity_id
_entity_poly.type
_entity_poly.pdbx_seq_one_letter_code
_entity_poly.pdbx_strand_id
1 'polypeptide(L)'
;MQVLNHICGLIDDAIRDHVALSIYRALVEGYIWVLLDGGPSRAYSDSDFKMMEDDFNMLKEFFVADGHGLPRSLVEQEAKSAHHIISLFSLQTETVIQMLMNASEYISLGLDSQHNGRMHLEDAHTLVRILCHKKDREASKFLKSQYQLPMSSEYDDTLSSDSTSRSPLITDLLQRSTSFHWTGNGQGSFKSIKKKLQEATYGIRNMGR
;
A
#
# COMPACT_ATOMS: atom_id res chain seq x y z
N MET A 1 1.43 -8.13 -25.46
CA MET A 1 1.80 -7.41 -26.71
C MET A 1 0.62 -7.14 -27.64
N GLN A 2 -0.17 -8.15 -28.02
CA GLN A 2 -1.19 -8.02 -29.09
C GLN A 2 -2.24 -6.93 -28.84
N VAL A 3 -2.70 -6.77 -27.60
CA VAL A 3 -3.75 -5.79 -27.26
C VAL A 3 -3.28 -4.35 -27.41
N LEU A 4 -2.12 -3.98 -26.85
CA LEU A 4 -1.61 -2.60 -26.97
C LEU A 4 -1.27 -2.25 -28.42
N ASN A 5 -0.63 -3.18 -29.15
CA ASN A 5 -0.35 -2.98 -30.57
C ASN A 5 -1.62 -2.84 -31.41
N HIS A 6 -2.67 -3.60 -31.08
CA HIS A 6 -3.96 -3.46 -31.74
C HIS A 6 -4.58 -2.09 -31.46
N ILE A 7 -4.60 -1.64 -30.21
CA ILE A 7 -5.10 -0.31 -29.84
C ILE A 7 -4.30 0.78 -30.57
N CYS A 8 -2.96 0.69 -30.55
CA CYS A 8 -2.08 1.64 -31.24
C CYS A 8 -2.27 1.65 -32.77
N GLY A 9 -2.64 0.52 -33.38
CA GLY A 9 -2.95 0.43 -34.81
C GLY A 9 -4.34 0.95 -35.18
N LEU A 10 -5.23 1.15 -34.21
CA LEU A 10 -6.57 1.70 -34.41
C LEU A 10 -6.65 3.22 -34.19
N ILE A 11 -5.62 3.81 -33.57
CA ILE A 11 -5.58 5.23 -33.20
C ILE A 11 -4.61 6.00 -34.08
N ASP A 12 -4.92 7.27 -34.31
CA ASP A 12 -4.05 8.17 -35.05
C ASP A 12 -2.69 8.32 -34.35
N ASP A 13 -1.63 8.37 -35.14
CA ASP A 13 -0.25 8.48 -34.65
C ASP A 13 -0.05 9.72 -33.76
N ALA A 14 -0.81 10.80 -33.99
CA ALA A 14 -0.75 12.01 -33.18
C ALA A 14 -1.21 11.82 -31.73
N ILE A 15 -2.09 10.84 -31.45
CA ILE A 15 -2.59 10.54 -30.10
C ILE A 15 -2.03 9.25 -29.52
N ARG A 16 -1.33 8.44 -30.32
CA ARG A 16 -0.77 7.15 -29.89
C ARG A 16 0.06 7.26 -28.62
N ASP A 17 1.00 8.19 -28.59
CA ASP A 17 1.89 8.39 -27.44
C ASP A 17 1.13 8.90 -26.21
N HIS A 18 0.08 9.71 -26.40
CA HIS A 18 -0.76 10.18 -25.31
C HIS A 18 -1.56 9.04 -24.67
N VAL A 19 -2.08 8.13 -25.49
CA VAL A 19 -2.80 6.93 -25.02
C VAL A 19 -1.82 5.99 -24.32
N ALA A 20 -0.66 5.70 -24.93
CA ALA A 20 0.36 4.84 -24.34
C ALA A 20 0.85 5.39 -22.99
N LEU A 21 1.10 6.70 -22.90
CA LEU A 21 1.47 7.36 -21.65
C LEU A 21 0.38 7.26 -20.59
N SER A 22 -0.89 7.43 -20.98
CA SER A 22 -2.02 7.31 -20.04
C SER A 22 -2.14 5.88 -19.49
N ILE A 23 -1.96 4.88 -20.34
CA ILE A 23 -1.93 3.46 -19.92
C ILE A 23 -0.73 3.21 -19.01
N TYR A 24 0.45 3.74 -19.35
CA TYR A 24 1.65 3.58 -18.55
C TYR A 24 1.48 4.17 -17.15
N ARG A 25 0.91 5.38 -17.04
CA ARG A 25 0.59 6.02 -15.76
C ARG A 25 -0.38 5.19 -14.93
N ALA A 26 -1.46 4.71 -15.54
CA ALA A 26 -2.42 3.84 -14.87
C ALA A 26 -1.80 2.53 -14.40
N LEU A 27 -0.86 1.96 -15.17
CA LEU A 27 -0.09 0.79 -14.78
C LEU A 27 0.80 1.09 -13.57
N VAL A 28 1.55 2.19 -13.58
CA VAL A 28 2.41 2.58 -12.45
C VAL A 28 1.58 2.81 -11.18
N GLU A 29 0.45 3.50 -11.29
CA GLU A 29 -0.47 3.73 -10.17
C GLU A 29 -1.06 2.42 -9.63
N GLY A 30 -1.57 1.57 -10.52
CA GLY A 30 -2.11 0.26 -10.16
C GLY A 30 -1.06 -0.65 -9.52
N TYR A 31 0.17 -0.59 -10.00
CA TYR A 31 1.30 -1.31 -9.44
C TYR A 31 1.58 -0.87 -8.00
N ILE A 32 1.70 0.43 -7.74
CA ILE A 32 1.89 0.97 -6.38
C ILE A 32 0.73 0.60 -5.47
N TRP A 33 -0.50 0.68 -5.96
CA TRP A 33 -1.69 0.29 -5.20
C TRP A 33 -1.64 -1.19 -4.77
N VAL A 34 -1.20 -2.09 -5.66
CA VAL A 34 -1.01 -3.50 -5.32
C VAL A 34 0.06 -3.71 -4.25
N LEU A 35 1.13 -2.91 -4.28
CA LEU A 35 2.21 -3.01 -3.29
C LEU A 35 1.83 -2.48 -1.90
N LEU A 36 1.05 -1.40 -1.84
CA LEU A 36 0.74 -0.70 -0.60
C LEU A 36 -0.63 -1.03 0.00
N ASP A 37 -1.59 -1.47 -0.82
CA ASP A 37 -2.99 -1.65 -0.45
C ASP A 37 -3.58 -2.99 -0.95
N GLY A 38 -2.73 -3.92 -1.39
CA GLY A 38 -3.18 -5.17 -2.03
C GLY A 38 -3.76 -6.24 -1.09
N GLY A 39 -4.04 -5.89 0.16
CA GLY A 39 -4.72 -6.74 1.15
C GLY A 39 -3.82 -7.70 1.93
N PRO A 40 -4.35 -8.37 2.97
CA PRO A 40 -3.57 -9.15 3.93
C PRO A 40 -2.87 -10.39 3.32
N SER A 41 -3.34 -10.89 2.18
CA SER A 41 -2.73 -12.02 1.49
C SER A 41 -1.46 -11.65 0.71
N ARG A 42 -1.12 -10.36 0.61
CA ARG A 42 0.11 -9.90 -0.04
C ARG A 42 1.16 -9.57 1.01
N ALA A 43 2.18 -10.40 1.07
CA ALA A 43 3.35 -10.19 1.92
C ALA A 43 4.61 -10.53 1.12
N TYR A 44 5.56 -9.60 1.07
CA TYR A 44 6.78 -9.67 0.26
C TYR A 44 8.00 -9.88 1.15
N SER A 45 8.78 -10.90 0.84
CA SER A 45 10.07 -11.21 1.46
C SER A 45 11.23 -10.53 0.74
N ASP A 46 12.41 -10.52 1.35
CA ASP A 46 13.60 -9.90 0.76
C ASP A 46 13.99 -10.48 -0.61
N SER A 47 13.68 -11.75 -0.87
CA SER A 47 13.90 -12.37 -2.19
C SER A 47 12.93 -11.88 -3.27
N ASP A 48 11.74 -11.43 -2.89
CA ASP A 48 10.70 -11.00 -3.84
C ASP A 48 11.02 -9.64 -4.44
N PHE A 49 11.79 -8.79 -3.75
CA PHE A 49 12.07 -7.41 -4.20
C PHE A 49 12.92 -7.36 -5.45
N LYS A 50 13.89 -8.27 -5.59
CA LYS A 50 14.66 -8.36 -6.82
C LYS A 50 13.78 -8.75 -8.01
N MET A 51 12.91 -9.74 -7.82
CA MET A 51 11.97 -10.16 -8.88
C MET A 51 11.01 -9.03 -9.24
N MET A 52 10.52 -8.31 -8.23
CA MET A 52 9.67 -7.13 -8.38
C MET A 52 10.34 -6.00 -9.18
N GLU A 53 11.62 -5.72 -8.91
CA GLU A 53 12.41 -4.74 -9.66
C GLU A 53 12.64 -5.20 -11.11
N ASP A 54 13.02 -6.46 -11.31
CA ASP A 54 13.23 -7.05 -12.64
C ASP A 54 11.94 -7.02 -13.49
N ASP A 55 10.80 -7.40 -12.91
CA ASP A 55 9.49 -7.36 -13.55
C ASP A 55 9.09 -5.92 -13.91
N PHE A 56 9.33 -4.96 -13.01
CA PHE A 56 9.02 -3.56 -13.29
C PHE A 56 9.93 -2.96 -14.37
N ASN A 57 11.20 -3.35 -14.40
CA ASN A 57 12.12 -2.98 -15.47
C ASN A 57 11.65 -3.56 -16.82
N MET A 58 11.18 -4.81 -16.85
CA MET A 58 10.59 -5.39 -18.06
C MET A 58 9.36 -4.59 -18.53
N LEU A 59 8.51 -4.13 -17.61
CA LEU A 59 7.37 -3.27 -17.93
C LEU A 59 7.82 -1.91 -18.48
N LYS A 60 8.90 -1.31 -17.98
CA LYS A 60 9.47 -0.08 -18.55
C LYS A 60 9.94 -0.30 -19.98
N GLU A 61 10.75 -1.33 -20.20
CA GLU A 61 11.26 -1.65 -21.54
C GLU A 61 10.12 -1.91 -22.53
N PHE A 62 9.03 -2.54 -22.08
CA PHE A 62 7.83 -2.73 -22.89
C PHE A 62 7.22 -1.41 -23.41
N PHE A 63 7.18 -0.35 -22.60
CA PHE A 63 6.66 0.95 -23.04
C PHE A 63 7.67 1.79 -23.83
N VAL A 64 8.98 1.55 -23.65
CA VAL A 64 10.03 2.14 -24.49
C VAL A 64 10.05 1.47 -25.87
N ALA A 65 9.74 0.18 -25.94
CA ALA A 65 9.63 -0.64 -27.15
C ALA A 65 10.82 -0.46 -28.12
N ASP A 66 12.04 -0.66 -27.62
CA ASP A 66 13.29 -0.51 -28.38
C ASP A 66 13.45 0.88 -29.06
N GLY A 67 12.81 1.91 -28.49
CA GLY A 67 12.82 3.28 -29.02
C GLY A 67 11.68 3.60 -29.98
N HIS A 68 10.78 2.64 -30.26
CA HIS A 68 9.57 2.86 -31.05
C HIS A 68 8.33 3.23 -30.21
N GLY A 69 8.46 3.22 -28.89
CA GLY A 69 7.41 3.59 -27.95
C GLY A 69 7.64 4.96 -27.32
N LEU A 70 7.30 5.09 -26.04
CA LEU A 70 7.46 6.32 -25.28
C LEU A 70 8.95 6.68 -25.11
N PRO A 71 9.30 7.99 -25.05
CA PRO A 71 10.65 8.41 -24.73
C PRO A 71 11.13 7.83 -23.39
N ARG A 72 12.31 7.21 -23.36
CA ARG A 72 12.87 6.59 -22.14
C ARG A 72 12.91 7.57 -20.96
N SER A 73 13.26 8.83 -21.19
CA SER A 73 13.28 9.86 -20.14
C SER A 73 11.91 10.09 -19.49
N LEU A 74 10.84 10.01 -20.29
CA LEU A 74 9.47 10.13 -19.80
C LEU A 74 9.04 8.88 -19.03
N VAL A 75 9.35 7.70 -19.54
CA VAL A 75 9.09 6.42 -18.84
C VAL A 75 9.78 6.43 -17.47
N GLU A 76 11.07 6.75 -17.41
CA GLU A 76 11.81 6.83 -16.14
C GLU A 76 11.26 7.91 -15.21
N GLN A 77 10.77 9.03 -15.74
CA GLN A 77 10.16 10.09 -14.94
C GLN A 77 8.88 9.62 -14.25
N GLU A 78 7.97 8.96 -14.98
CA GLU A 78 6.71 8.46 -14.43
C GLU A 78 6.95 7.25 -13.49
N ALA A 79 8.01 6.49 -13.72
CA ALA A 79 8.38 5.32 -12.92
C ALA A 79 8.95 5.64 -11.51
N LYS A 80 9.29 6.90 -11.22
CA LYS A 80 10.02 7.30 -10.01
C LYS A 80 9.33 6.86 -8.72
N SER A 81 8.02 7.01 -8.64
CA SER A 81 7.25 6.64 -7.46
C SER A 81 7.28 5.14 -7.20
N ALA A 82 7.10 4.32 -8.24
CA ALA A 82 7.18 2.87 -8.11
C ALA A 82 8.58 2.39 -7.70
N HIS A 83 9.65 2.92 -8.32
CA HIS A 83 11.03 2.58 -7.92
C HIS A 83 11.30 2.89 -6.46
N HIS A 84 10.86 4.06 -6.01
CA HIS A 84 11.10 4.43 -4.63
C HIS A 84 10.32 3.52 -3.66
N ILE A 85 9.07 3.16 -3.95
CA ILE A 85 8.34 2.17 -3.14
C ILE A 85 9.07 0.82 -3.10
N ILE A 86 9.53 0.30 -4.25
CA ILE A 86 10.33 -0.93 -4.32
C ILE A 86 11.60 -0.79 -3.47
N SER A 87 12.28 0.36 -3.54
CA SER A 87 13.50 0.61 -2.78
C SER A 87 13.25 0.60 -1.27
N LEU A 88 12.13 1.14 -0.79
CA LEU A 88 11.78 1.10 0.63
C LEU A 88 11.50 -0.33 1.09
N PHE A 89 10.87 -1.14 0.26
CA PHE A 89 10.67 -2.56 0.53
C PHE A 89 12.02 -3.30 0.65
N SER A 90 13.02 -2.94 -0.15
CA SER A 90 14.36 -3.54 -0.11
C SER A 90 15.20 -3.20 1.13
N LEU A 91 14.80 -2.18 1.90
CA LEU A 91 15.49 -1.81 3.13
C LEU A 91 15.31 -2.87 4.22
N GLN A 92 16.27 -2.90 5.15
CA GLN A 92 16.14 -3.67 6.38
C GLN A 92 14.94 -3.18 7.18
N THR A 93 14.21 -4.10 7.81
CA THR A 93 13.00 -3.79 8.59
C THR A 93 13.26 -2.72 9.64
N GLU A 94 14.39 -2.80 10.33
CA GLU A 94 14.82 -1.86 11.37
C GLU A 94 15.00 -0.45 10.82
N THR A 95 15.52 -0.32 9.60
CA THR A 95 15.65 0.98 8.91
C THR A 95 14.29 1.59 8.63
N VAL A 96 13.35 0.81 8.10
CA VAL A 96 11.98 1.28 7.82
C VAL A 96 11.25 1.67 9.11
N ILE A 97 11.43 0.91 10.18
CA ILE A 97 10.90 1.25 11.52
C ILE A 97 11.47 2.59 12.00
N GLN A 98 12.79 2.78 11.91
CA GLN A 98 13.42 4.04 12.34
C GLN A 98 12.92 5.23 11.52
N MET A 99 12.78 5.07 10.20
CA MET A 99 12.19 6.09 9.33
C MET A 99 10.76 6.44 9.77
N LEU A 100 9.95 5.42 10.12
CA LEU A 100 8.59 5.63 10.58
C LEU A 100 8.54 6.38 11.91
N MET A 101 9.41 6.02 12.86
CA MET A 101 9.48 6.72 14.15
C MET A 101 9.83 8.20 13.94
N ASN A 102 10.86 8.48 13.14
CA ASN A 102 11.27 9.84 12.80
C ASN A 102 10.11 10.61 12.14
N ALA A 103 9.47 10.04 11.12
CA ALA A 103 8.35 10.65 10.41
C ALA A 103 7.17 10.95 11.36
N SER A 104 6.90 10.07 12.33
CA SER A 104 5.82 10.25 13.30
C SER A 104 6.10 11.35 14.33
N GLU A 105 7.37 11.53 14.73
CA GLU A 105 7.78 12.60 15.65
C GLU A 105 7.57 13.99 15.03
N TYR A 106 7.87 14.16 13.74
CA TYR A 106 7.60 15.40 13.01
C TYR A 106 6.10 15.75 12.95
N ILE A 107 5.23 14.74 12.81
CA ILE A 107 3.76 14.92 12.86
C ILE A 107 3.33 15.38 14.25
N SER A 108 3.84 14.74 15.32
CA SER A 108 3.50 15.08 16.71
C SER A 108 3.98 16.46 17.15
N LEU A 109 5.07 16.97 16.56
CA LEU A 109 5.59 18.32 16.81
C LEU A 109 4.84 19.43 16.05
N GLY A 110 3.84 19.07 15.23
CA GLY A 110 3.03 20.05 14.48
C GLY A 110 3.83 20.78 13.39
N LEU A 111 4.96 20.23 12.96
CA LEU A 111 5.81 20.78 11.89
C LEU A 111 5.26 20.49 10.49
N ASP A 112 4.17 19.72 10.37
CA ASP A 112 3.38 19.55 9.15
C ASP A 112 2.56 20.81 8.81
N SER A 113 3.24 21.95 8.72
CA SER A 113 2.71 23.12 8.04
C SER A 113 3.15 23.07 6.58
N GLN A 114 2.19 22.82 5.69
CA GLN A 114 2.30 22.87 4.23
C GLN A 114 3.01 21.70 3.55
N HIS A 115 2.25 20.69 3.09
CA HIS A 115 2.60 20.08 1.81
C HIS A 115 1.38 19.52 1.06
N ASN A 116 1.14 20.10 -0.11
CA ASN A 116 0.02 19.83 -1.00
C ASN A 116 0.09 18.44 -1.64
N GLY A 117 -0.98 17.64 -1.51
CA GLY A 117 -1.58 16.79 -2.57
C GLY A 117 -0.76 15.65 -3.21
N ARG A 118 0.55 15.55 -2.97
CA ARG A 118 1.38 14.42 -3.37
C ARG A 118 1.71 13.64 -2.12
N MET A 119 1.23 12.40 -2.05
CA MET A 119 1.68 11.39 -1.08
C MET A 119 3.21 11.50 -0.99
N HIS A 120 3.72 12.04 0.11
CA HIS A 120 5.16 12.12 0.29
C HIS A 120 5.59 10.67 0.52
N LEU A 121 6.47 10.17 -0.34
CA LEU A 121 6.66 8.73 -0.49
C LEU A 121 7.35 8.08 0.73
N GLU A 122 7.83 8.91 1.64
CA GLU A 122 8.37 8.58 2.96
C GLU A 122 7.46 9.06 4.11
N ASP A 123 6.20 9.41 3.84
CA ASP A 123 5.27 9.77 4.89
C ASP A 123 4.99 8.55 5.80
N ALA A 124 4.67 8.84 7.07
CA ALA A 124 4.42 7.79 8.06
C ALA A 124 3.35 6.79 7.58
N HIS A 125 2.40 7.23 6.73
CA HIS A 125 1.38 6.36 6.16
C HIS A 125 1.96 5.33 5.18
N THR A 126 2.84 5.76 4.28
CA THR A 126 3.51 4.88 3.32
C THR A 126 4.40 3.87 4.03
N LEU A 127 5.17 4.32 5.03
CA LEU A 127 6.06 3.46 5.81
C LEU A 127 5.29 2.39 6.61
N VAL A 128 4.14 2.75 7.22
CA VAL A 128 3.26 1.75 7.88
C VAL A 128 2.75 0.72 6.87
N ARG A 129 2.31 1.14 5.68
CA ARG A 129 1.83 0.22 4.63
C ARG A 129 2.93 -0.73 4.15
N ILE A 130 4.15 -0.23 3.99
CA ILE A 130 5.31 -1.06 3.66
C ILE A 130 5.55 -2.11 4.75
N LEU A 131 5.57 -1.71 6.03
CA LEU A 131 5.73 -2.65 7.14
C LEU A 131 4.60 -3.68 7.20
N CYS A 132 3.36 -3.30 6.87
CA CYS A 132 2.23 -4.24 6.81
C CYS A 132 2.40 -5.30 5.73
N HIS A 133 3.02 -4.95 4.61
CA HIS A 133 3.22 -5.85 3.47
C HIS A 133 4.61 -6.49 3.42
N LYS A 134 5.52 -6.17 4.34
CA LYS A 134 6.82 -6.84 4.45
C LYS A 134 6.65 -8.16 5.23
N LYS A 135 7.03 -9.27 4.62
CA LYS A 135 6.95 -10.62 5.19
C LYS A 135 8.08 -10.84 6.21
N ASP A 136 7.99 -10.13 7.33
CA ASP A 136 9.01 -10.10 8.36
C ASP A 136 8.40 -10.13 9.77
N ARG A 137 9.06 -10.86 10.69
CA ARG A 137 8.57 -11.06 12.06
C ARG A 137 8.75 -9.82 12.93
N GLU A 138 9.84 -9.08 12.76
CA GLU A 138 10.08 -7.86 13.53
C GLU A 138 9.13 -6.74 13.09
N ALA A 139 8.84 -6.64 11.78
CA ALA A 139 7.81 -5.73 11.27
C ALA A 139 6.45 -6.01 11.93
N SER A 140 6.04 -7.29 11.92
CA SER A 140 4.79 -7.73 12.54
C SER A 140 4.73 -7.45 14.03
N LYS A 141 5.81 -7.73 14.76
CA LYS A 141 5.92 -7.51 16.20
C LYS A 141 5.86 -6.02 16.55
N PHE A 142 6.60 -5.19 15.81
CA PHE A 142 6.57 -3.74 15.96
C PHE A 142 5.15 -3.20 15.74
N LEU A 143 4.50 -3.55 14.63
CA LEU A 143 3.15 -3.08 14.32
C LEU A 143 2.12 -3.50 15.38
N LYS A 144 2.17 -4.76 15.84
CA LYS A 144 1.28 -5.25 16.90
C LYS A 144 1.47 -4.48 18.20
N SER A 145 2.72 -4.22 18.59
CA SER A 145 3.06 -3.45 19.79
C SER A 145 2.63 -1.99 19.68
N GLN A 146 3.00 -1.33 18.58
CA GLN A 146 2.79 0.10 18.36
C GLN A 146 1.30 0.46 18.25
N TYR A 147 0.52 -0.39 17.59
CA TYR A 147 -0.91 -0.12 17.32
C TYR A 147 -1.87 -0.93 18.19
N GLN A 148 -1.36 -1.72 19.15
CA GLN A 148 -2.16 -2.56 20.04
C GLN A 148 -3.16 -3.45 19.27
N LEU A 149 -2.69 -4.03 18.17
CA LEU A 149 -3.52 -4.90 17.32
C LEU A 149 -3.83 -6.20 18.06
N PRO A 150 -5.04 -6.77 17.87
CA PRO A 150 -5.36 -8.06 18.45
C PRO A 150 -4.36 -9.11 17.96
N MET A 151 -4.13 -10.15 18.78
CA MET A 151 -3.41 -11.32 18.30
C MET A 151 -4.15 -11.85 17.07
N SER A 152 -3.40 -12.10 15.99
CA SER A 152 -3.92 -12.70 14.78
C SER A 152 -4.68 -13.96 15.19
N SER A 153 -6.00 -13.98 15.00
CA SER A 153 -6.77 -15.23 15.13
C SER A 153 -6.10 -16.24 14.22
N GLU A 154 -5.75 -17.39 14.75
CA GLU A 154 -5.21 -18.49 13.95
C GLU A 154 -6.13 -18.69 12.74
N TYR A 155 -5.56 -18.60 11.55
CA TYR A 155 -6.21 -19.15 10.36
C TYR A 155 -6.23 -20.65 10.58
N ASP A 156 -7.32 -21.14 11.17
CA ASP A 156 -7.51 -22.56 11.41
C ASP A 156 -7.79 -23.24 10.06
N ASP A 157 -6.73 -23.79 9.45
CA ASP A 157 -6.77 -24.67 8.28
C ASP A 157 -7.24 -26.09 8.69
N THR A 158 -8.29 -26.21 9.51
CA THR A 158 -8.90 -27.51 9.81
C THR A 158 -10.37 -27.58 9.37
N LEU A 159 -10.56 -28.21 8.21
CA LEU A 159 -11.75 -29.00 7.92
C LEU A 159 -11.87 -30.12 8.96
N SER A 160 -12.59 -29.90 10.06
CA SER A 160 -13.21 -31.01 10.80
C SER A 160 -14.32 -30.56 11.76
N SER A 161 -15.51 -31.03 11.42
CA SER A 161 -16.70 -31.33 12.23
C SER A 161 -16.87 -30.68 13.62
N ASP A 162 -17.92 -29.86 13.67
CA ASP A 162 -19.03 -29.91 14.62
C ASP A 162 -18.70 -29.79 16.12
N SER A 163 -18.91 -28.58 16.67
CA SER A 163 -19.62 -28.44 17.94
C SER A 163 -20.12 -27.01 18.14
N THR A 164 -21.41 -26.92 18.39
CA THR A 164 -22.24 -25.74 18.59
C THR A 164 -21.76 -24.84 19.73
N SER A 165 -21.37 -23.61 19.38
CA SER A 165 -21.54 -22.42 20.21
C SER A 165 -21.70 -21.21 19.29
N ARG A 166 -22.90 -21.07 18.71
CA ARG A 166 -23.24 -19.91 17.89
C ARG A 166 -23.50 -18.72 18.82
N SER A 167 -22.57 -17.77 18.86
CA SER A 167 -22.83 -16.48 19.48
C SER A 167 -23.83 -15.69 18.59
N PRO A 168 -24.76 -14.91 19.18
CA PRO A 168 -25.81 -14.20 18.42
C PRO A 168 -25.26 -13.16 17.42
N LEU A 169 -23.99 -12.77 17.57
CA LEU A 169 -23.31 -11.77 16.73
C LEU A 169 -22.97 -12.28 15.33
N ILE A 170 -22.83 -13.60 15.14
CA ILE A 170 -22.40 -14.17 13.84
C ILE A 170 -23.58 -14.32 12.88
N THR A 171 -24.79 -14.55 13.40
CA THR A 171 -26.01 -14.66 12.59
C THR A 171 -26.35 -13.36 11.85
N ASP A 172 -26.06 -12.19 12.45
CA ASP A 172 -26.30 -10.88 11.84
C ASP A 172 -25.33 -10.57 10.68
N LEU A 173 -24.12 -11.12 10.70
CA LEU A 173 -23.11 -10.91 9.65
C LEU A 173 -23.39 -11.75 8.40
N LEU A 174 -23.87 -12.98 8.57
CA LEU A 174 -24.25 -13.85 7.45
C LEU A 174 -25.49 -13.33 6.73
N GLN A 175 -26.46 -12.76 7.45
CA GLN A 175 -27.67 -12.22 6.84
C GLN A 175 -27.40 -10.92 6.06
N ARG A 176 -26.36 -10.17 6.42
CA ARG A 176 -25.95 -8.94 5.73
C ARG A 176 -25.14 -9.18 4.46
N SER A 177 -24.78 -10.44 4.17
CA SER A 177 -23.98 -10.84 3.01
C SER A 177 -24.78 -10.92 1.70
N THR A 178 -26.10 -10.74 1.74
CA THR A 178 -26.97 -10.87 0.55
C THR A 178 -27.54 -9.55 0.02
N SER A 179 -27.06 -8.39 0.49
CA SER A 179 -27.41 -7.11 -0.14
C SER A 179 -26.23 -6.14 -0.16
N PHE A 180 -25.43 -6.24 -1.23
CA PHE A 180 -24.47 -5.20 -1.58
C PHE A 180 -25.21 -3.97 -2.11
N HIS A 181 -25.45 -3.02 -1.23
CA HIS A 181 -25.74 -1.64 -1.60
C HIS A 181 -24.63 -0.76 -1.00
N TRP A 182 -23.85 -0.15 -1.89
CA TRP A 182 -22.77 0.76 -1.55
C TRP A 182 -23.34 2.05 -0.94
N THR A 183 -23.02 2.32 0.32
CA THR A 183 -23.00 3.70 0.83
C THR A 183 -21.61 4.05 1.30
N GLY A 184 -21.08 5.14 0.75
CA GLY A 184 -19.79 5.69 1.11
C GLY A 184 -19.74 6.03 2.58
N ASN A 185 -19.04 5.22 3.37
CA ASN A 185 -18.68 5.54 4.75
C ASN A 185 -17.44 4.75 5.20
N GLY A 186 -16.36 4.82 4.41
CA GLY A 186 -15.03 4.32 4.80
C GLY A 186 -14.29 5.21 5.80
N GLN A 187 -14.87 6.34 6.23
CA GLN A 187 -14.19 7.31 7.10
C GLN A 187 -14.25 6.99 8.61
N GLY A 188 -15.13 6.08 9.05
CA GLY A 188 -15.37 5.82 10.48
C GLY A 188 -14.19 5.16 11.19
N SER A 189 -13.59 4.14 10.57
CA SER A 189 -12.50 3.36 11.18
C SER A 189 -11.23 4.18 11.36
N PHE A 190 -10.88 4.99 10.35
CA PHE A 190 -9.73 5.90 10.42
C PHE A 190 -9.92 7.06 11.40
N LYS A 191 -11.16 7.53 11.62
CA LYS A 191 -11.46 8.53 12.66
C LYS A 191 -11.21 7.98 14.07
N SER A 192 -11.52 6.70 14.33
CA SER A 192 -11.19 6.05 15.60
C SER A 192 -9.69 5.91 15.83
N ILE A 193 -8.91 5.56 14.79
CA ILE A 193 -7.45 5.48 14.88
C ILE A 193 -6.85 6.87 15.14
N LYS A 194 -7.32 7.89 14.42
CA LYS A 194 -6.89 9.29 14.62
C LYS A 194 -7.21 9.77 16.04
N LYS A 195 -8.39 9.42 16.58
CA LYS A 195 -8.80 9.77 17.94
C LYS A 195 -7.92 9.09 18.99
N LYS A 196 -7.62 7.79 18.82
CA LYS A 196 -6.74 7.05 19.74
C LYS A 196 -5.31 7.59 19.74
N LEU A 197 -4.77 7.99 18.59
CA LEU A 197 -3.46 8.62 18.49
C LEU A 197 -3.40 9.96 19.27
N GLN A 198 -4.48 10.73 19.17
CA GLN A 198 -4.59 12.03 19.83
C GLN A 198 -4.75 11.90 21.36
N GLU A 199 -5.50 10.89 21.84
CA GLU A 199 -5.68 10.59 23.27
C GLU A 199 -4.39 10.09 23.93
N ALA A 200 -3.64 9.20 23.25
CA ALA A 200 -2.34 8.71 23.74
C ALA A 200 -1.31 9.85 23.87
N THR A 201 -1.32 10.80 22.94
CA THR A 201 -0.43 11.97 22.95
C THR A 201 -0.76 12.93 24.10
N TYR A 202 -2.03 13.07 24.48
CA TYR A 202 -2.45 13.90 25.61
C TYR A 202 -2.07 13.29 26.98
N GLY A 203 -2.11 11.96 27.10
CA GLY A 203 -1.75 11.25 28.33
C GLY A 203 -0.27 11.43 28.71
N ILE A 204 0.62 11.46 27.73
CA ILE A 204 2.07 11.63 27.94
C ILE A 204 2.40 13.05 28.42
N ARG A 205 1.66 14.06 27.95
CA ARG A 205 1.88 15.47 28.32
C ARG A 205 1.47 15.81 29.75
N ASN A 206 0.55 15.05 30.35
CA ASN A 206 0.02 15.30 31.69
C ASN A 206 0.70 14.49 32.81
N MET A 207 1.66 13.61 32.48
CA MET A 207 2.45 12.87 33.48
C MET A 207 3.83 13.50 33.76
N GLY A 208 4.11 14.67 33.19
CA GLY A 208 5.35 15.43 33.38
C GLY A 208 5.19 16.71 34.21
N ARG A 209 4.24 16.76 35.15
CA ARG A 209 4.07 17.89 36.08
C ARG A 209 3.90 17.42 37.51
#